data_AF-A0A136LVS4-F1
#
_entry.id   AF-A0A136LVS4-F1
#
_cell.length_a   1.000
_cell.length_b   1.000
_cell.length_c   1.000
_cell.angle_alpha   90.00
_cell.angle_beta   90.00
_cell.angle_gamma   90.00
#
_symmetry.space_group_name_H-M   'P 1'
#
loop_
_entity.id
_entity.type
_entity.pdbx_description
1 polymer ?
#
loop_
_entity_poly.entity_id
_entity_poly.type
_entity_poly.pdbx_seq_one_letter_code
_entity_poly.pdbx_strand_id
1 'polypeptide(L)'
;MSQELLFVKIAQEHDLKVTSAEVEAEIAGILDPKLKKEYDNDRGRRYISAVILQQKAAMWLREQVPGMKPEAHDHSHDHDHDHDHNHDHDHTDSK
;
A
#
# COMPACT_ATOMS: atom_id res chain seq x y z
N MET A 1 -11.96 -3.69 -19.44
CA MET A 1 -10.92 -4.16 -20.39
C MET A 1 -10.16 -3.02 -21.08
N SER A 2 -10.77 -2.03 -21.73
CA SER A 2 -10.03 -1.03 -22.52
C SER A 2 -9.11 -0.10 -21.72
N GLN A 3 -9.50 0.26 -20.49
CA GLN A 3 -8.74 1.18 -19.64
C GLN A 3 -7.51 0.52 -18.96
N GLU A 4 -7.61 -0.77 -18.62
CA GLU A 4 -6.48 -1.52 -18.04
C GLU A 4 -5.35 -1.69 -19.06
N LEU A 5 -5.71 -1.94 -20.33
CA LEU A 5 -4.74 -2.01 -21.44
C LEU A 5 -4.03 -0.67 -21.68
N LEU A 6 -4.73 0.46 -21.48
CA LEU A 6 -4.14 1.79 -21.60
C LEU A 6 -3.03 2.00 -20.56
N PHE A 7 -3.29 1.71 -19.28
CA PHE A 7 -2.29 1.88 -18.23
C PHE A 7 -1.08 0.97 -18.39
N VAL A 8 -1.30 -0.28 -18.81
CA VAL A 8 -0.20 -1.20 -19.13
C VAL A 8 0.67 -0.65 -20.26
N LYS A 9 0.06 -0.09 -21.30
CA LYS A 9 0.80 0.48 -22.44
C LYS A 9 1.60 1.71 -22.04
N ILE A 10 1.01 2.63 -21.27
CA ILE A 10 1.70 3.80 -20.72
C ILE A 10 2.90 3.37 -19.88
N ALA A 11 2.72 2.38 -19.00
CA ALA A 11 3.80 1.89 -18.16
C ALA A 11 4.95 1.28 -18.98
N GLN A 12 4.64 0.57 -20.06
CA GLN A 12 5.66 0.02 -20.97
C GLN A 12 6.40 1.11 -21.75
N GLU A 13 5.68 2.09 -22.31
CA GLU A 13 6.28 3.17 -23.11
C GLU A 13 7.14 4.12 -22.27
N HIS A 14 6.85 4.25 -20.98
CA HIS A 14 7.54 5.16 -20.06
C HIS A 14 8.41 4.47 -19.01
N ASP A 15 8.70 3.18 -19.18
CA ASP A 15 9.53 2.37 -18.26
C ASP A 15 9.09 2.44 -16.79
N LEU A 16 7.78 2.57 -16.54
CA LEU A 16 7.23 2.55 -15.19
C LEU A 16 7.35 1.13 -14.62
N LYS A 17 8.07 1.00 -13.52
CA LYS A 17 8.33 -0.29 -12.85
C LYS A 17 7.71 -0.30 -11.46
N VAL A 18 7.29 -1.48 -11.03
CA VAL A 18 6.93 -1.76 -9.64
C VAL A 18 8.01 -2.63 -9.02
N THR A 19 8.51 -2.21 -7.87
CA THR A 19 9.52 -2.93 -7.11
C THR A 19 8.87 -3.81 -6.04
N SER A 20 9.58 -4.83 -5.57
CA SER A 20 9.11 -5.67 -4.46
C SER A 20 8.90 -4.86 -3.18
N ALA A 21 9.74 -3.86 -2.92
CA ALA A 21 9.64 -3.00 -1.75
C ALA A 21 8.32 -2.19 -1.73
N GLU A 22 7.85 -1.73 -2.88
CA GLU A 22 6.56 -1.03 -2.98
C GLU A 22 5.38 -1.96 -2.69
N VAL A 23 5.45 -3.20 -3.17
CA VAL A 23 4.43 -4.21 -2.86
C VAL A 23 4.43 -4.57 -1.38
N GLU A 24 5.61 -4.67 -0.76
CA GLU A 24 5.76 -4.94 0.66
C GLU A 24 5.25 -3.79 1.53
N ALA A 25 5.50 -2.54 1.13
CA ALA A 25 4.98 -1.36 1.80
C ALA A 25 3.45 -1.32 1.79
N GLU A 26 2.83 -1.60 0.64
CA GLU A 26 1.37 -1.68 0.52
C GLU A 26 0.78 -2.80 1.39
N ILE A 27 1.38 -4.00 1.40
CA ILE A 27 0.94 -5.10 2.27
C ILE A 27 1.14 -4.77 3.74
N ALA A 28 2.23 -4.08 4.09
CA ALA A 28 2.51 -3.66 5.45
C ALA A 28 1.46 -2.67 5.96
N GLY A 29 0.96 -1.77 5.11
CA GLY A 29 -0.08 -0.79 5.40
C GLY A 29 -1.50 -1.36 5.55
N ILE A 30 -1.73 -2.64 5.22
CA ILE A 30 -3.03 -3.27 5.45
C ILE A 30 -3.22 -3.53 6.95
N LEU A 31 -4.13 -2.78 7.58
CA LEU A 31 -4.42 -2.86 9.02
C LEU A 31 -5.21 -4.10 9.41
N ASP A 32 -6.11 -4.58 8.54
CA ASP A 32 -6.91 -5.78 8.81
C ASP A 32 -6.02 -7.04 8.67
N PRO A 33 -5.84 -7.84 9.74
CA PRO A 33 -4.97 -9.02 9.70
C PRO A 33 -5.45 -10.14 8.76
N LYS A 34 -6.76 -10.30 8.58
CA LYS A 34 -7.32 -11.28 7.63
C LYS A 34 -7.05 -10.83 6.21
N LEU A 35 -7.29 -9.55 5.92
CA LEU A 35 -7.06 -8.97 4.61
C LEU A 35 -5.56 -8.99 4.25
N LYS A 36 -4.69 -8.64 5.20
CA LYS A 36 -3.24 -8.70 5.03
C LYS A 36 -2.78 -10.11 4.64
N LYS A 37 -3.29 -11.13 5.34
CA LYS A 37 -3.00 -12.53 5.02
C LYS A 37 -3.53 -12.98 3.66
N GLU A 38 -4.67 -12.44 3.23
CA GLU A 38 -5.24 -12.72 1.90
C GLU A 38 -4.38 -12.15 0.76
N TYR A 39 -3.70 -11.02 0.99
CA TYR A 39 -2.82 -10.41 -0.01
C TYR A 39 -1.35 -10.83 0.12
N ASP A 40 -0.92 -11.33 1.28
CA ASP A 40 0.44 -11.83 1.50
C ASP A 40 0.64 -13.25 0.95
N ASN A 41 0.43 -13.39 -0.36
CA ASN A 41 0.74 -14.57 -1.15
C ASN A 41 1.03 -14.15 -2.60
N ASP A 42 1.51 -15.08 -3.44
CA ASP A 42 1.91 -14.79 -4.82
C ASP A 42 0.79 -14.13 -5.64
N ARG A 43 -0.46 -14.55 -5.45
CA ARG A 43 -1.60 -14.00 -6.20
C ARG A 43 -1.92 -12.59 -5.73
N GLY A 44 -1.97 -12.36 -4.42
CA GLY A 44 -2.21 -11.06 -3.82
C GLY A 44 -1.12 -10.04 -4.17
N ARG A 45 0.15 -10.45 -4.06
CA ARG A 45 1.31 -9.64 -4.45
C ARG A 45 1.28 -9.23 -5.92
N ARG A 46 0.89 -10.13 -6.83
CA ARG A 46 0.69 -9.80 -8.27
C ARG A 46 -0.46 -8.81 -8.48
N TYR A 47 -1.55 -8.97 -7.76
CA TYR A 47 -2.67 -8.05 -7.82
C TYR A 47 -2.27 -6.64 -7.35
N ILE A 48 -1.64 -6.54 -6.18
CA ILE A 48 -1.11 -5.27 -5.65
C ILE A 48 -0.11 -4.64 -6.63
N SER A 49 0.77 -5.45 -7.23
CA SER A 49 1.70 -4.96 -8.27
C SER A 49 0.96 -4.32 -9.45
N ALA A 50 -0.13 -4.92 -9.92
CA ALA A 50 -0.93 -4.36 -11.01
C ALA A 50 -1.61 -3.04 -10.60
N VAL A 51 -2.12 -2.96 -9.36
CA VAL A 51 -2.74 -1.75 -8.82
C VAL A 51 -1.72 -0.61 -8.72
N ILE A 52 -0.53 -0.86 -8.18
CA ILE A 52 0.55 0.15 -8.08
C ILE A 52 0.95 0.64 -9.48
N LEU A 53 1.06 -0.27 -10.45
CA LEU A 53 1.40 0.09 -11.84
C LEU A 53 0.35 1.03 -12.46
N GLN A 54 -0.94 0.74 -12.22
CA GLN A 54 -2.03 1.59 -12.67
C GLN A 54 -2.01 2.97 -12.00
N GLN A 55 -1.76 3.03 -10.69
CA GLN A 55 -1.62 4.30 -9.96
C GLN A 55 -0.47 5.14 -10.54
N LYS A 56 0.69 4.54 -10.79
CA LYS A 56 1.84 5.22 -11.41
C LYS A 56 1.51 5.75 -12.80
N ALA A 57 0.85 4.95 -13.64
CA ALA A 57 0.44 5.39 -14.98
C ALA A 57 -0.58 6.54 -14.91
N ALA A 58 -1.51 6.52 -13.95
CA ALA A 58 -2.46 7.59 -13.73
C ALA A 58 -1.79 8.88 -13.21
N MET A 59 -0.82 8.75 -12.30
CA MET A 59 0.00 9.89 -11.83
C MET A 59 0.78 10.51 -12.98
N TRP A 60 1.43 9.69 -13.80
CA TRP A 60 2.14 10.15 -14.98
C TRP A 60 1.22 10.92 -15.94
N LEU A 61 0.01 10.39 -16.22
CA LEU A 61 -0.98 11.08 -17.05
C LEU A 61 -1.39 12.44 -16.46
N ARG A 62 -1.56 12.51 -15.13
CA ARG A 62 -1.91 13.76 -14.44
C ARG A 62 -0.82 14.82 -14.61
N GLU A 63 0.45 14.43 -14.56
CA GLU A 63 1.59 15.35 -14.78
C GLU A 63 1.62 15.94 -16.20
N GLN A 64 1.05 15.22 -17.18
CA GLN A 64 0.93 15.73 -18.55
C GLN A 64 -0.13 16.83 -18.70
N VAL A 65 -1.02 17.02 -17.71
CA VAL A 65 -2.09 18.02 -17.75
C VAL A 65 -1.60 19.34 -17.13
N PRO A 66 -1.41 20.42 -17.92
CA PRO A 66 -0.96 21.69 -17.39
C PRO A 66 -1.94 22.24 -16.35
N GLY A 67 -1.44 22.60 -15.17
CA GLY A 67 -2.23 23.20 -14.09
C GLY A 67 -2.76 22.22 -13.04
N MET A 68 -2.65 20.90 -13.23
CA MET A 68 -2.88 19.92 -12.16
C MET A 68 -1.57 19.61 -11.44
N LYS A 69 -1.13 20.51 -10.55
CA LYS A 69 -0.12 20.12 -9.56
C LYS A 69 -0.72 19.01 -8.67
N PRO A 70 0.02 17.94 -8.35
CA PRO A 70 -0.42 17.03 -7.31
C PRO A 70 -0.49 17.83 -6.00
N GLU A 71 -1.69 17.94 -5.41
CA GLU A 71 -1.75 18.23 -3.99
C GLU A 71 -1.03 17.08 -3.30
N ALA A 72 0.00 17.41 -2.53
CA ALA A 72 0.69 16.45 -1.70
C ALA A 72 -0.32 15.91 -0.68
N HIS A 73 -0.95 14.78 -0.97
CA HIS A 73 -1.60 13.99 0.07
C HIS A 73 -0.48 13.31 0.86
N ASP A 74 -0.04 14.02 1.88
CA ASP A 74 0.77 13.50 2.96
C ASP A 74 -0.03 12.37 3.64
N HIS A 75 0.28 11.12 3.28
CA HIS A 75 -0.16 9.95 4.01
C HIS A 75 0.80 9.71 5.18
N SER A 76 0.94 10.70 6.07
CA SER A 76 1.50 10.48 7.40
C SER A 76 0.49 9.61 8.16
N HIS A 77 0.65 8.30 8.07
CA HIS A 77 0.11 7.39 9.06
C HIS A 77 0.94 7.57 10.33
N ASP A 78 0.58 8.57 11.14
CA ASP A 78 0.98 8.59 12.54
C ASP A 78 0.37 7.34 13.20
N HIS A 79 1.19 6.30 13.31
CA HIS A 79 0.89 5.17 14.17
C HIS A 79 1.34 5.55 15.58
N ASP A 80 0.48 6.27 16.29
CA ASP A 80 0.56 6.36 17.75
C ASP A 80 0.45 4.93 18.31
N HIS A 81 1.61 4.34 18.62
CA HIS A 81 1.70 3.10 19.36
C HIS A 81 1.56 3.42 20.85
N ASP A 82 0.33 3.61 21.30
CA ASP A 82 0.01 3.54 22.73
C ASP A 82 0.21 2.10 23.20
N HIS A 83 1.42 1.82 23.69
CA HIS A 83 1.74 0.60 24.43
C HIS A 83 1.17 0.73 25.85
N ASP A 84 -0.12 0.46 25.98
CA ASP A 84 -0.76 0.33 27.30
C ASP A 84 -0.38 -1.04 27.89
N HIS A 85 0.74 -1.08 28.62
CA HIS A 85 1.18 -2.24 29.40
C HIS A 85 0.39 -2.32 30.71
N ASN A 86 -0.84 -2.80 30.63
CA ASN A 86 -1.57 -3.19 31.82
C ASN A 86 -1.14 -4.61 32.23
N HIS A 87 -0.08 -4.71 33.04
CA HIS A 87 0.26 -5.93 33.75
C HIS A 87 -0.45 -5.94 35.10
N ASP A 88 -1.70 -6.38 35.10
CA ASP A 88 -2.39 -6.78 36.31
C ASP A 88 -1.95 -8.22 36.66
N HIS A 89 -1.20 -8.37 37.75
CA HIS A 89 -0.90 -9.66 38.36
C HIS A 89 -1.36 -9.61 39.82
N ASP A 90 -2.65 -9.85 40.02
CA ASP A 90 -3.18 -10.30 41.30
C ASP A 90 -2.97 -11.83 41.44
N HIS A 91 -2.86 -12.23 42.71
CA HIS A 91 -2.97 -13.55 43.31
C HIS A 91 -1.68 -14.39 43.38
N THR A 92 -1.26 -14.92 44.53
CA THR A 92 -1.90 -15.13 45.83
C THR A 92 -0.86 -15.32 46.92
N ASP A 93 -1.20 -14.87 48.12
CA ASP A 93 -0.66 -15.27 49.42
C ASP A 93 -0.53 -16.81 49.54
N SER A 94 0.65 -17.30 49.94
CA SER A 94 0.81 -18.64 50.54
C SER A 94 2.19 -18.83 51.18
N LYS A 95 2.15 -18.85 52.52
CA LYS A 95 2.96 -19.61 53.49
C LYS A 95 4.22 -18.98 54.09
#